data_AF-F9RGI5-F1
#
_entry.id   AF-F9RGI5-F1
#
_cell.length_a   1.000
_cell.length_b   1.000
_cell.length_c   1.000
_cell.angle_alpha   90.00
_cell.angle_beta   90.00
_cell.angle_gamma   90.00
#
_symmetry.space_group_name_H-M   'P 1'
#
loop_
_entity.id
_entity.type
_entity.pdbx_description
1 polymer ?
#
loop_
_entity_poly.entity_id
_entity_poly.type
_entity_poly.pdbx_seq_one_letter_code
_entity_poly.pdbx_strand_id
1 'polypeptide(L)'
;MLFNSFILYFNFINVVAVVRFYAFILSFLLFFPISSYAITVDKMVIIPNKSDLKSEIKITNPASHPVFLKVTLSEMNAAKEVEVFKPEEFQNWPVYVERNEFLVEPEEEIVIEIQHLAKQLNKSSTTDRVIAIDVMPESVLDDGQVGQKMSILIGYRVWMIIAKDGTLKGKPSVLKTDDGYVLSNPSDSVAIFNINLCDTEFKKGTECKGSEFVLSGKEKVLDLLEFKNGVANISIRDPYDRYLIKETIKL
;
A
#
# COMPACT_ATOMS: atom_id res chain seq x y z
N MET A 1 -23.29 32.74 -60.37
CA MET A 1 -23.70 31.79 -59.31
C MET A 1 -22.76 30.57 -59.17
N LEU A 2 -21.61 30.51 -59.87
CA LEU A 2 -20.72 29.32 -59.88
C LEU A 2 -19.40 29.47 -59.09
N PHE A 3 -19.08 30.67 -58.59
CA PHE A 3 -17.80 30.92 -57.91
C PHE A 3 -17.81 30.62 -56.39
N ASN A 4 -18.97 30.68 -55.73
CA ASN A 4 -19.07 30.40 -54.28
C ASN A 4 -19.08 28.90 -53.93
N SER A 5 -19.47 28.02 -54.86
CA SER A 5 -19.46 26.57 -54.60
C SER A 5 -18.06 25.95 -54.68
N PHE A 6 -17.11 26.56 -55.40
CA PHE A 6 -15.76 26.03 -55.56
C PHE A 6 -14.86 26.27 -54.33
N ILE A 7 -15.04 27.40 -53.64
CA ILE A 7 -14.26 27.78 -52.44
C ILE A 7 -14.68 26.96 -51.21
N LEU A 8 -15.96 26.59 -51.10
CA LEU A 8 -16.46 25.71 -50.04
C LEU A 8 -15.96 24.26 -50.21
N TYR A 9 -15.85 23.77 -51.45
CA TYR A 9 -15.34 22.42 -51.72
C TYR A 9 -13.84 22.29 -51.38
N PHE A 10 -13.03 23.31 -51.68
CA PHE A 10 -11.59 23.30 -51.41
C PHE A 10 -11.26 23.36 -49.91
N ASN A 11 -12.05 24.10 -49.12
CA ASN A 11 -11.91 24.11 -47.65
C ASN A 11 -12.35 22.78 -47.02
N PHE A 12 -13.38 22.12 -47.55
CA PHE A 12 -13.85 20.83 -47.03
C PHE A 12 -12.83 19.70 -47.26
N ILE A 13 -12.17 19.68 -48.43
CA ILE A 13 -11.14 18.68 -48.75
C ILE A 13 -9.92 18.83 -47.83
N ASN A 14 -9.49 20.06 -47.54
CA ASN A 14 -8.37 20.32 -46.63
C ASN A 14 -8.70 19.92 -45.18
N VAL A 15 -9.90 20.19 -44.68
CA VAL A 15 -10.31 19.79 -43.32
C VAL A 15 -10.38 18.27 -43.20
N VAL A 16 -10.93 17.56 -44.19
CA VAL A 16 -11.01 16.09 -44.17
C VAL A 16 -9.61 15.45 -44.25
N ALA A 17 -8.69 16.03 -45.04
CA ALA A 17 -7.31 15.56 -45.10
C ALA A 17 -6.57 15.77 -43.78
N VAL A 18 -6.75 16.92 -43.13
CA VAL A 18 -6.15 17.24 -41.83
C VAL A 18 -6.71 16.31 -40.74
N VAL A 19 -8.03 16.09 -40.69
CA VAL A 19 -8.66 15.17 -39.74
C VAL A 19 -8.19 13.72 -39.96
N ARG A 20 -8.06 13.27 -41.21
CA ARG A 20 -7.50 11.94 -41.53
C ARG A 20 -6.04 11.81 -41.14
N PHE A 21 -5.24 12.87 -41.29
CA PHE A 21 -3.85 12.90 -40.87
C PHE A 21 -3.70 12.83 -39.34
N TYR A 22 -4.50 13.59 -38.60
CA TYR A 22 -4.52 13.51 -37.13
C TYR A 22 -5.07 12.17 -36.63
N ALA A 23 -6.09 11.60 -37.28
CA ALA A 23 -6.58 10.26 -36.96
C ALA A 23 -5.53 9.18 -37.22
N PHE A 24 -4.72 9.33 -38.28
CA PHE A 24 -3.61 8.42 -38.58
C PHE A 24 -2.48 8.53 -37.55
N ILE A 25 -2.10 9.75 -37.15
CA ILE A 25 -1.11 9.98 -36.08
C ILE A 25 -1.60 9.44 -34.74
N LEU A 26 -2.87 9.67 -34.38
CA LEU A 26 -3.46 9.17 -33.14
C LEU A 26 -3.54 7.64 -33.16
N SER A 27 -3.90 7.04 -34.29
CA SER A 27 -3.88 5.59 -34.47
C SER A 27 -2.46 5.03 -34.37
N PHE A 28 -1.44 5.73 -34.90
CA PHE A 28 -0.04 5.30 -34.82
C PHE A 28 0.52 5.42 -33.39
N LEU A 29 0.10 6.43 -32.63
CA LEU A 29 0.45 6.60 -31.23
C LEU A 29 -0.11 5.48 -30.33
N LEU A 30 -1.25 4.87 -30.69
CA LEU A 30 -1.83 3.74 -29.96
C LEU A 30 -1.07 2.40 -30.17
N PHE A 31 -0.13 2.33 -31.12
CA PHE A 31 0.67 1.13 -31.37
C PHE A 31 2.02 1.12 -30.65
N PHE A 32 2.38 2.16 -29.90
CA PHE A 32 3.60 2.10 -29.09
C PHE A 32 3.35 1.26 -27.83
N PRO A 33 4.06 0.14 -27.64
CA PRO A 33 3.96 -0.62 -26.40
C PRO A 33 4.55 0.21 -25.26
N ILE A 34 3.69 0.67 -24.34
CA ILE A 34 4.14 1.24 -23.07
C ILE A 34 4.48 0.06 -22.17
N SER A 35 5.76 -0.26 -22.05
CA SER A 35 6.25 -1.22 -21.05
C SER A 35 6.38 -0.49 -19.70
N SER A 36 5.46 -0.76 -18.77
CA SER A 36 5.61 -0.32 -17.38
C SER A 36 6.36 -1.38 -16.59
N TYR A 37 7.44 -0.98 -15.91
CA TYR A 37 8.20 -1.85 -15.01
C TYR A 37 7.72 -1.60 -13.59
N ALA A 38 6.99 -2.56 -13.03
CA ALA A 38 6.55 -2.50 -11.65
C ALA A 38 6.75 -3.88 -11.03
N ILE A 39 7.54 -3.96 -9.97
CA ILE A 39 7.50 -5.09 -9.07
C ILE A 39 6.14 -5.14 -8.37
N THR A 40 5.75 -6.27 -7.80
CA THR A 40 4.55 -6.36 -6.96
C THR A 40 4.92 -6.80 -5.56
N VAL A 41 4.35 -6.17 -4.54
CA VAL A 41 4.45 -6.59 -3.13
C VAL A 41 3.15 -7.25 -2.69
N ASP A 42 3.22 -8.32 -1.90
CA ASP A 42 2.03 -9.04 -1.40
C ASP A 42 1.21 -8.24 -0.38
N LYS A 43 1.85 -7.32 0.34
CA LYS A 43 1.21 -6.47 1.34
C LYS A 43 1.86 -5.11 1.49
N MET A 44 1.01 -4.12 1.77
CA MET A 44 1.43 -2.73 2.02
C MET A 44 1.57 -2.41 3.51
N VAL A 45 1.00 -3.24 4.39
CA VAL A 45 1.05 -3.06 5.84
C VAL A 45 1.32 -4.39 6.53
N ILE A 46 2.21 -4.38 7.53
CA ILE A 46 2.53 -5.52 8.37
C ILE A 46 2.29 -5.15 9.82
N ILE A 47 1.52 -5.96 10.53
CA ILE A 47 1.29 -5.81 11.96
C ILE A 47 1.64 -7.14 12.62
N PRO A 48 2.88 -7.32 13.10
CA PRO A 48 3.32 -8.59 13.66
C PRO A 48 2.65 -8.88 15.00
N ASN A 49 2.44 -10.16 15.30
CA ASN A 49 2.01 -10.59 16.62
C ASN A 49 3.20 -10.52 17.61
N LYS A 50 2.92 -10.62 18.91
CA LYS A 50 3.92 -10.54 19.97
C LYS A 50 5.00 -11.61 19.85
N SER A 51 4.59 -12.84 19.53
CA SER A 51 5.46 -14.01 19.41
C SER A 51 6.34 -14.03 18.17
N ASP A 52 5.99 -13.25 17.14
CA ASP A 52 6.68 -13.30 15.87
C ASP A 52 8.10 -12.73 16.04
N LEU A 53 9.11 -13.52 15.69
CA LEU A 53 10.51 -13.10 15.66
C LEU A 53 10.94 -12.58 14.29
N LYS A 54 10.13 -12.86 13.26
CA LYS A 54 10.34 -12.42 11.89
C LYS A 54 9.01 -12.09 11.22
N SER A 55 9.07 -11.24 10.22
CA SER A 55 7.99 -11.01 9.26
C SER A 55 8.54 -11.15 7.86
N GLU A 56 7.69 -11.40 6.89
CA GLU A 56 8.11 -11.67 5.51
C GLU A 56 7.37 -10.74 4.57
N ILE A 57 8.00 -10.23 3.52
CA ILE A 57 7.36 -9.58 2.37
C ILE A 57 7.68 -10.40 1.14
N LYS A 58 6.68 -10.68 0.31
CA LYS A 58 6.88 -11.33 -0.97
C LYS A 58 6.94 -10.28 -2.07
N ILE A 59 7.94 -10.40 -2.92
CA ILE A 59 8.08 -9.55 -4.11
C ILE A 59 8.09 -10.44 -5.33
N THR A 60 7.28 -10.09 -6.32
CA THR A 60 7.28 -10.74 -7.63
C THR A 60 7.80 -9.78 -8.68
N ASN A 61 8.64 -10.29 -9.59
CA ASN A 61 9.05 -9.56 -10.78
C ASN A 61 8.17 -10.00 -11.98
N PRO A 62 7.13 -9.25 -12.34
CA PRO A 62 6.32 -9.56 -13.52
C PRO A 62 7.00 -9.17 -14.85
N ALA A 63 8.19 -8.57 -14.82
CA ALA A 63 8.89 -8.17 -16.02
C ALA A 63 9.57 -9.36 -16.69
N SER A 64 9.78 -9.26 -18.01
CA SER A 64 10.46 -10.27 -18.82
C SER A 64 11.99 -10.21 -18.74
N HIS A 65 12.55 -9.45 -17.81
CA HIS A 65 13.99 -9.29 -17.59
C HIS A 65 14.31 -9.21 -16.09
N PRO A 66 15.55 -9.52 -15.68
CA PRO A 66 15.94 -9.44 -14.29
C PRO A 66 15.88 -8.01 -13.75
N VAL A 67 15.48 -7.85 -12.49
CA VAL A 67 15.42 -6.55 -11.81
C VAL A 67 16.28 -6.60 -10.55
N PHE A 68 17.15 -5.59 -10.39
CA PHE A 68 17.86 -5.39 -9.13
C PHE A 68 16.97 -4.61 -8.17
N LEU A 69 16.87 -5.07 -6.94
CA LEU A 69 16.07 -4.45 -5.89
C LEU A 69 16.94 -4.07 -4.72
N LYS A 70 16.70 -2.87 -4.19
CA LYS A 70 17.29 -2.38 -2.96
C LYS A 70 16.22 -2.17 -1.90
N VAL A 71 16.50 -2.66 -0.71
CA VAL A 71 15.64 -2.56 0.47
C VAL A 71 16.25 -1.57 1.44
N THR A 72 15.49 -0.54 1.80
CA THR A 72 15.91 0.44 2.81
C THR A 72 14.92 0.43 3.97
N LEU A 73 15.46 0.48 5.19
CA LEU A 73 14.67 0.55 6.41
C LEU A 73 14.78 1.95 7.00
N SER A 74 13.64 2.46 7.43
CA SER A 74 13.52 3.75 8.10
C SER A 74 12.39 3.73 9.12
N GLU A 75 12.37 4.67 10.05
CA GLU A 75 11.32 4.77 11.06
C GLU A 75 10.70 6.15 11.06
N MET A 76 9.39 6.19 11.25
CA MET A 76 8.66 7.43 11.48
C MET A 76 8.86 7.86 12.94
N ASN A 77 9.47 9.03 13.14
CA ASN A 77 9.69 9.60 14.44
C ASN A 77 8.40 10.26 15.01
N ALA A 78 8.47 10.76 16.25
CA ALA A 78 7.34 11.43 16.90
C ALA A 78 6.88 12.73 16.19
N ALA A 79 7.76 13.37 15.43
CA ALA A 79 7.45 14.52 14.57
C ALA A 79 6.83 14.12 13.22
N LYS A 80 6.63 12.82 12.97
CA LYS A 80 6.15 12.21 11.71
C LYS A 80 7.13 12.35 10.53
N GLU A 81 8.40 12.60 10.82
CA GLU A 81 9.46 12.56 9.83
C GLU A 81 10.01 11.13 9.75
N VAL A 82 10.46 10.75 8.55
CA VAL A 82 11.00 9.40 8.32
C VAL A 82 12.52 9.47 8.38
N GLU A 83 13.11 8.79 9.37
CA GLU A 83 14.55 8.73 9.59
C GLU A 83 15.09 7.38 9.12
N VAL A 84 16.06 7.42 8.19
CA VAL A 84 16.73 6.22 7.69
C VAL A 84 17.61 5.62 8.77
N PHE A 85 17.54 4.30 8.90
CA PHE A 85 18.36 3.56 9.85
C PHE A 85 19.85 3.65 9.50
N LYS A 86 20.64 4.08 10.50
CA LYS A 86 22.08 4.28 10.35
C LYS A 86 22.87 3.12 10.95
N PRO A 87 23.85 2.54 10.23
CA PRO A 87 24.58 1.35 10.70
C PRO A 87 25.23 1.51 12.08
N GLU A 88 25.69 2.71 12.42
CA GLU A 88 26.27 3.05 13.73
C GLU A 88 25.28 2.85 14.92
N GLU A 89 23.98 2.81 14.64
CA GLU A 89 22.91 2.66 15.63
C GLU A 89 22.26 1.27 15.59
N PHE A 90 22.84 0.30 14.86
CA PHE A 90 22.26 -1.02 14.61
C PHE A 90 21.70 -1.70 15.87
N GLN A 91 22.39 -1.59 17.00
CA GLN A 91 21.95 -2.19 18.26
C GLN A 91 20.59 -1.67 18.74
N ASN A 92 20.17 -0.48 18.32
CA ASN A 92 18.91 0.16 18.72
C ASN A 92 17.78 -0.03 17.69
N TRP A 93 18.07 -0.65 16.56
CA TRP A 93 17.07 -0.88 15.53
C TRP A 93 15.96 -1.81 16.04
N PRO A 94 14.69 -1.54 15.68
CA PRO A 94 13.58 -2.45 16.00
C PRO A 94 13.66 -3.73 15.18
N VAL A 95 14.08 -3.60 13.92
CA VAL A 95 14.11 -4.64 12.91
C VAL A 95 15.33 -4.48 12.00
N TYR A 96 15.73 -5.55 11.32
CA TYR A 96 16.71 -5.51 10.24
C TYR A 96 16.36 -6.51 9.15
N VAL A 97 16.99 -6.35 7.98
CA VAL A 97 16.99 -7.34 6.90
C VAL A 97 18.42 -7.87 6.76
N GLU A 98 18.58 -9.18 6.57
CA GLU A 98 19.90 -9.79 6.42
C GLU A 98 20.57 -9.40 5.10
N ARG A 99 19.77 -9.29 4.04
CA ARG A 99 20.17 -8.82 2.72
C ARG A 99 19.29 -7.65 2.34
N ASN A 100 19.90 -6.59 1.85
CA ASN A 100 19.23 -5.38 1.40
C ASN A 100 19.29 -5.21 -0.12
N GLU A 101 19.94 -6.12 -0.84
CA GLU A 101 20.08 -6.08 -2.30
C GLU A 101 19.75 -7.45 -2.87
N PHE A 102 18.94 -7.48 -3.93
CA PHE A 102 18.43 -8.70 -4.56
C PHE A 102 18.47 -8.58 -6.08
N LEU A 103 18.80 -9.66 -6.76
CA LEU A 103 18.53 -9.83 -8.18
C LEU A 103 17.32 -10.75 -8.30
N VAL A 104 16.27 -10.28 -8.95
CA VAL A 104 15.03 -11.04 -9.13
C VAL A 104 14.85 -11.34 -10.61
N GLU A 105 14.91 -12.61 -10.96
CA GLU A 105 14.76 -13.11 -12.32
C GLU A 105 13.31 -12.87 -12.84
N PRO A 106 13.09 -12.93 -14.16
CA PRO A 106 11.74 -12.83 -14.73
C PRO A 106 10.78 -13.83 -14.11
N GLU A 107 9.57 -13.37 -13.77
CA GLU A 107 8.49 -14.18 -13.17
C GLU A 107 8.84 -14.82 -11.81
N GLU A 108 10.00 -14.46 -11.22
CA GLU A 108 10.43 -14.97 -9.93
C GLU A 108 9.70 -14.26 -8.78
N GLU A 109 9.37 -15.03 -7.74
CA GLU A 109 8.94 -14.54 -6.43
C GLU A 109 10.07 -14.74 -5.43
N ILE A 110 10.51 -13.65 -4.79
CA ILE A 110 11.44 -13.68 -3.66
C ILE A 110 10.74 -13.33 -2.36
N VAL A 111 11.30 -13.81 -1.24
CA VAL A 111 10.84 -13.48 0.11
C VAL A 111 11.92 -12.67 0.82
N ILE A 112 11.57 -11.46 1.26
CA ILE A 112 12.41 -10.66 2.16
C ILE A 112 12.00 -10.98 3.59
N GLU A 113 12.90 -11.56 4.36
CA GLU A 113 12.73 -11.75 5.80
C GLU A 113 13.17 -10.49 6.57
N ILE A 114 12.27 -9.98 7.41
CA ILE A 114 12.50 -8.86 8.32
C ILE A 114 12.60 -9.43 9.73
N GLN A 115 13.80 -9.39 10.30
CA GLN A 115 14.13 -9.92 11.62
C GLN A 115 13.77 -8.89 12.71
N HIS A 116 13.09 -9.31 13.78
CA HIS A 116 12.66 -8.42 14.87
C HIS A 116 13.75 -8.31 15.94
N LEU A 117 14.81 -7.54 15.65
CA LEU A 117 15.98 -7.39 16.52
C LEU A 117 15.62 -7.02 17.97
N ALA A 118 14.75 -6.04 18.16
CA ALA A 118 14.38 -5.62 19.51
C ALA A 118 13.76 -6.76 20.32
N LYS A 119 12.90 -7.59 19.71
CA LYS A 119 12.31 -8.77 20.36
C LYS A 119 13.36 -9.85 20.61
N GLN A 120 14.22 -10.13 19.65
CA GLN A 120 15.31 -11.10 19.79
C GLN A 120 16.26 -10.74 20.94
N LEU A 121 16.47 -9.43 21.18
CA LEU A 121 17.26 -8.89 22.28
C LEU A 121 16.45 -8.65 23.57
N ASN A 122 15.18 -9.07 23.62
CA ASN A 122 14.26 -8.83 24.74
C ASN A 122 14.15 -7.34 25.17
N LYS A 123 14.26 -6.42 24.22
CA LYS A 123 14.07 -4.98 24.45
C LYS A 123 12.59 -4.65 24.41
N SER A 124 12.08 -4.06 25.49
CA SER A 124 10.70 -3.55 25.53
C SER A 124 10.58 -2.18 24.87
N SER A 125 9.48 -1.94 24.15
CA SER A 125 9.12 -0.63 23.60
C SER A 125 7.94 -0.02 24.38
N THR A 126 8.02 1.26 24.73
CA THR A 126 6.96 1.96 25.48
C THR A 126 5.92 2.61 24.58
N THR A 127 6.22 2.72 23.28
CA THR A 127 5.40 3.33 22.24
C THR A 127 5.34 2.42 21.02
N ASP A 128 4.27 2.55 20.23
CA ASP A 128 4.21 1.93 18.92
C ASP A 128 5.34 2.48 18.05
N ARG A 129 5.92 1.63 17.20
CA ARG A 129 6.95 2.00 16.23
C ARG A 129 6.43 1.75 14.82
N VAL A 130 6.64 2.72 13.92
CA VAL A 130 6.18 2.65 12.54
C VAL A 130 7.39 2.65 11.61
N ILE A 131 7.65 1.50 11.01
CA ILE A 131 8.84 1.27 10.19
C ILE A 131 8.42 1.32 8.72
N ALA A 132 9.11 2.13 7.92
CA ALA A 132 9.01 2.12 6.47
C ALA A 132 10.05 1.17 5.89
N ILE A 133 9.57 0.23 5.07
CA ILE A 133 10.36 -0.73 4.32
C ILE A 133 10.21 -0.35 2.85
N ASP A 134 11.23 0.32 2.33
CA ASP A 134 11.27 0.76 0.93
C ASP A 134 11.91 -0.30 0.06
N VAL A 135 11.19 -0.76 -0.94
CA VAL A 135 11.68 -1.68 -1.98
C VAL A 135 11.77 -0.90 -3.27
N MET A 136 13.00 -0.60 -3.70
CA MET A 136 13.28 0.25 -4.85
C MET A 136 13.96 -0.56 -5.95
N PRO A 137 13.42 -0.60 -7.18
CA PRO A 137 14.14 -1.18 -8.30
C PRO A 137 15.29 -0.27 -8.73
N GLU A 138 16.42 -0.88 -9.06
CA GLU A 138 17.60 -0.25 -9.64
C GLU A 138 17.73 -0.69 -11.11
N SER A 139 18.04 0.27 -11.98
CA SER A 139 18.25 -0.03 -13.40
C SER A 139 19.62 -0.67 -13.64
N VAL A 140 19.66 -1.78 -14.35
CA VAL A 140 20.89 -2.28 -14.97
C VAL A 140 21.12 -1.49 -16.25
N LEU A 141 22.20 -0.72 -16.30
CA LEU A 141 22.65 -0.13 -17.56
C LEU A 141 23.27 -1.26 -18.39
N ASP A 142 22.64 -1.57 -19.52
CA ASP A 142 23.22 -2.47 -20.53
C ASP A 142 24.11 -1.63 -21.44
N ASP A 143 25.43 -1.75 -21.29
CA ASP A 143 26.48 -0.91 -21.89
C ASP A 143 26.50 -0.92 -23.45
N GLY A 144 25.60 -1.68 -24.09
CA GLY A 144 25.56 -1.87 -25.54
C GLY A 144 24.42 -1.18 -26.31
N GLN A 145 23.39 -0.62 -25.65
CA GLN A 145 22.18 -0.13 -26.36
C GLN A 145 22.08 1.40 -26.41
N VAL A 146 22.59 1.98 -27.50
CA VAL A 146 22.38 3.39 -27.85
C VAL A 146 20.97 3.57 -28.41
N GLY A 147 20.03 3.92 -27.53
CA GLY A 147 18.66 4.32 -27.87
C GLY A 147 18.00 4.98 -26.66
N GLN A 148 17.18 6.00 -26.86
CA GLN A 148 16.41 6.64 -25.78
C GLN A 148 15.40 5.65 -25.22
N LYS A 149 15.79 4.87 -24.20
CA LYS A 149 14.86 4.11 -23.37
C LYS A 149 14.47 4.98 -22.17
N MET A 150 13.20 5.34 -22.10
CA MET A 150 12.64 5.88 -20.87
C MET A 150 12.44 4.71 -19.90
N SER A 151 13.28 4.64 -18.87
CA SER A 151 13.10 3.67 -17.77
C SER A 151 12.37 4.38 -16.63
N ILE A 152 11.20 3.86 -16.26
CA ILE A 152 10.45 4.32 -15.09
C ILE A 152 10.66 3.29 -14.00
N LEU A 153 11.29 3.71 -12.89
CA LEU A 153 11.52 2.89 -11.71
C LEU A 153 10.42 3.20 -10.69
N ILE A 154 9.56 2.21 -10.41
CA ILE A 154 8.47 2.34 -9.43
C ILE A 154 8.81 1.45 -8.24
N GLY A 155 9.10 2.08 -7.10
CA GLY A 155 9.29 1.38 -5.83
C GLY A 155 8.04 1.36 -4.96
N TYR A 156 8.06 0.50 -3.94
CA TYR A 156 6.98 0.31 -2.98
C TYR A 156 7.46 0.63 -1.57
N ARG A 157 6.58 1.24 -0.77
CA ARG A 157 6.79 1.41 0.66
C ARG A 157 5.80 0.55 1.42
N VAL A 158 6.32 -0.43 2.16
CA VAL A 158 5.54 -1.26 3.08
C VAL A 158 5.70 -0.71 4.49
N TRP A 159 4.58 -0.50 5.20
CA TRP A 159 4.58 0.02 6.56
C TRP A 159 4.46 -1.12 7.57
N MET A 160 5.44 -1.27 8.44
CA MET A 160 5.36 -2.19 9.58
C MET A 160 5.03 -1.43 10.86
N ILE A 161 3.97 -1.83 11.57
CA ILE A 161 3.54 -1.22 12.82
C ILE A 161 3.79 -2.20 13.95
N ILE A 162 4.78 -1.92 14.79
CA ILE A 162 5.14 -2.72 15.95
C ILE A 162 4.46 -2.10 17.18
N ALA A 163 3.53 -2.82 17.79
CA ALA A 163 2.82 -2.33 18.97
C ALA A 163 3.74 -2.21 20.18
N LYS A 164 3.48 -1.22 21.03
CA LYS A 164 4.14 -1.08 22.34
C LYS A 164 3.94 -2.31 23.22
N ASP A 165 4.87 -2.51 24.15
CA ASP A 165 4.76 -3.50 25.21
C ASP A 165 3.99 -2.99 26.43
N GLY A 166 3.66 -3.92 27.32
CA GLY A 166 3.03 -3.64 28.61
C GLY A 166 1.53 -3.37 28.53
N THR A 167 1.00 -2.76 29.59
CA THR A 167 -0.43 -2.47 29.73
C THR A 167 -0.84 -1.31 28.83
N LEU A 168 -2.03 -1.45 28.24
CA LEU A 168 -2.64 -0.44 27.38
C LEU A 168 -3.49 0.54 28.18
N LYS A 169 -3.52 1.79 27.72
CA LYS A 169 -4.40 2.84 28.23
C LYS A 169 -5.40 3.24 27.14
N GLY A 170 -6.59 3.65 27.55
CA GLY A 170 -7.68 3.96 26.63
C GLY A 170 -8.33 2.70 26.04
N LYS A 171 -9.50 2.87 25.42
CA LYS A 171 -10.28 1.77 24.88
C LYS A 171 -10.84 2.19 23.52
N PRO A 172 -10.52 1.48 22.43
CA PRO A 172 -11.14 1.75 21.14
C PRO A 172 -12.62 1.38 21.14
N SER A 173 -13.38 2.04 20.27
CA SER A 173 -14.82 1.82 20.12
C SER A 173 -15.30 2.27 18.74
N VAL A 174 -16.50 1.87 18.38
CA VAL A 174 -17.18 2.38 17.18
C VAL A 174 -18.21 3.44 17.60
N LEU A 175 -18.07 4.65 17.06
CA LEU A 175 -18.93 5.78 17.35
C LEU A 175 -19.92 5.99 16.20
N LYS A 176 -21.19 6.25 16.51
CA LYS A 176 -22.18 6.70 15.53
C LYS A 176 -22.15 8.22 15.44
N THR A 177 -22.03 8.74 14.23
CA THR A 177 -22.06 10.17 13.91
C THR A 177 -23.24 10.47 12.96
N ASP A 178 -23.47 11.74 12.67
CA ASP A 178 -24.49 12.15 11.70
C ASP A 178 -24.19 11.63 10.28
N ASP A 179 -22.91 11.50 9.96
CA ASP A 179 -22.40 11.05 8.65
C ASP A 179 -22.14 9.53 8.57
N GLY A 180 -22.41 8.77 9.63
CA GLY A 180 -22.26 7.31 9.64
C GLY A 180 -21.57 6.77 10.89
N TYR A 181 -20.52 5.97 10.71
CA TYR A 181 -19.79 5.33 11.80
C TYR A 181 -18.30 5.70 11.74
N VAL A 182 -17.69 5.88 12.91
CA VAL A 182 -16.27 6.22 13.06
C VAL A 182 -15.63 5.20 13.98
N LEU A 183 -14.54 4.59 13.50
CA LEU A 183 -13.64 3.77 14.30
C LEU A 183 -12.74 4.70 15.10
N SER A 184 -12.95 4.80 16.42
CA SER A 184 -12.17 5.68 17.29
C SER A 184 -11.18 4.86 18.12
N ASN A 185 -9.91 5.26 18.09
CA ASN A 185 -8.86 4.65 18.89
C ASN A 185 -8.20 5.68 19.82
N PRO A 186 -8.79 6.00 20.98
CA PRO A 186 -8.15 6.82 21.99
C PRO A 186 -7.10 6.04 22.80
N SER A 187 -6.84 4.77 22.45
CA SER A 187 -5.84 3.98 23.17
C SER A 187 -4.42 4.39 22.79
N ASP A 188 -3.46 4.04 23.65
CA ASP A 188 -2.05 4.35 23.46
C ASP A 188 -1.30 3.34 22.56
N SER A 189 -2.03 2.49 21.83
CA SER A 189 -1.51 1.56 20.82
C SER A 189 -2.47 1.42 19.64
N VAL A 190 -2.01 0.89 18.52
CA VAL A 190 -2.82 0.59 17.34
C VAL A 190 -3.95 -0.40 17.69
N ALA A 191 -5.12 -0.18 17.12
CA ALA A 191 -6.29 -1.05 17.25
C ALA A 191 -6.65 -1.65 15.89
N ILE A 192 -6.96 -2.94 15.87
CA ILE A 192 -7.42 -3.70 14.71
C ILE A 192 -8.91 -3.99 14.89
N PHE A 193 -9.72 -3.47 13.98
CA PHE A 193 -11.16 -3.64 13.89
C PHE A 193 -11.46 -4.69 12.83
N ASN A 194 -11.85 -5.89 13.22
CA ASN A 194 -12.35 -6.91 12.28
C ASN A 194 -13.87 -6.77 12.20
N ILE A 195 -14.35 -6.47 11.02
CA ILE A 195 -15.72 -6.05 10.72
C ILE A 195 -16.39 -7.17 9.93
N ASN A 196 -17.54 -7.62 10.41
CA ASN A 196 -18.37 -8.61 9.74
C ASN A 196 -19.77 -8.03 9.50
N LEU A 197 -20.06 -7.76 8.24
CA LEU A 197 -21.31 -7.18 7.71
C LEU A 197 -22.15 -8.24 6.99
N CYS A 198 -21.82 -9.52 7.06
CA CYS A 198 -22.51 -10.54 6.26
C CYS A 198 -23.97 -10.76 6.67
N ASP A 199 -24.38 -10.29 7.84
CA ASP A 199 -25.77 -10.30 8.33
C ASP A 199 -26.52 -9.00 7.96
N THR A 200 -26.19 -8.42 6.80
CA THR A 200 -26.81 -7.20 6.25
C THR A 200 -27.23 -7.43 4.79
N GLU A 201 -28.01 -6.52 4.25
CA GLU A 201 -28.35 -6.48 2.82
C GLU A 201 -27.28 -5.71 2.04
N PHE A 202 -26.70 -6.34 1.02
CA PHE A 202 -25.67 -5.74 0.16
C PHE A 202 -25.72 -6.32 -1.26
N LYS A 203 -25.04 -5.67 -2.20
CA LYS A 203 -24.98 -6.12 -3.60
C LYS A 203 -24.18 -7.43 -3.72
N LYS A 204 -24.64 -8.33 -4.60
CA LYS A 204 -23.92 -9.58 -4.88
C LYS A 204 -22.50 -9.26 -5.38
N GLY A 205 -21.50 -9.88 -4.77
CA GLY A 205 -20.09 -9.68 -5.10
C GLY A 205 -19.36 -8.66 -4.21
N THR A 206 -20.06 -7.93 -3.34
CA THR A 206 -19.42 -7.10 -2.31
C THR A 206 -18.85 -7.98 -1.20
N GLU A 207 -17.62 -7.69 -0.77
CA GLU A 207 -16.98 -8.38 0.36
C GLU A 207 -17.60 -7.91 1.69
N CYS A 208 -18.20 -8.84 2.44
CA CYS A 208 -18.90 -8.52 3.68
C CYS A 208 -18.05 -8.66 4.95
N LYS A 209 -16.77 -9.00 4.82
CA LYS A 209 -15.81 -9.07 5.94
C LYS A 209 -14.58 -8.27 5.58
N GLY A 210 -14.01 -7.61 6.57
CA GLY A 210 -12.77 -6.88 6.39
C GLY A 210 -12.12 -6.58 7.72
N SER A 211 -10.87 -6.13 7.65
CA SER A 211 -10.15 -5.66 8.83
C SER A 211 -9.59 -4.28 8.54
N GLU A 212 -9.74 -3.40 9.52
CA GLU A 212 -9.22 -2.05 9.48
C GLU A 212 -8.32 -1.82 10.69
N PHE A 213 -7.28 -1.01 10.54
CA PHE A 213 -6.43 -0.61 11.66
C PHE A 213 -6.51 0.90 11.86
N VAL A 214 -6.43 1.33 13.12
CA VAL A 214 -6.45 2.74 13.49
C VAL A 214 -5.30 2.98 14.46
N LEU A 215 -4.42 3.91 14.11
CA LEU A 215 -3.28 4.27 14.95
C LEU A 215 -3.74 4.88 16.29
N SER A 216 -2.84 4.86 17.27
CA SER A 216 -3.03 5.49 18.58
C SER A 216 -3.48 6.96 18.46
N GLY A 217 -4.54 7.32 19.19
CA GLY A 217 -5.14 8.66 19.21
C GLY A 217 -5.74 9.11 17.86
N LYS A 218 -6.10 8.18 16.97
CA LYS A 218 -6.70 8.48 15.66
C LYS A 218 -8.11 7.93 15.53
N GLU A 219 -8.78 8.45 14.52
CA GLU A 219 -10.10 8.02 14.10
C GLU A 219 -10.09 7.72 12.61
N LYS A 220 -10.93 6.77 12.19
CA LYS A 220 -11.14 6.43 10.78
C LYS A 220 -12.63 6.32 10.50
N VAL A 221 -13.11 7.04 9.49
CA VAL A 221 -14.51 6.92 9.02
C VAL A 221 -14.70 5.54 8.41
N LEU A 222 -15.78 4.88 8.79
CA LEU A 222 -16.18 3.58 8.25
C LEU A 222 -17.24 3.79 7.18
N ASP A 223 -16.87 3.53 5.92
CA ASP A 223 -17.81 3.60 4.80
C ASP A 223 -18.65 2.31 4.74
N LEU A 224 -19.95 2.45 5.02
CA LEU A 224 -20.93 1.37 4.98
C LEU A 224 -22.05 1.63 3.96
N LEU A 225 -21.84 2.52 2.99
CA LEU A 225 -22.91 2.96 2.07
C LEU A 225 -23.55 1.82 1.25
N GLU A 226 -22.80 0.74 1.02
CA GLU A 226 -23.27 -0.43 0.28
C GLU A 226 -24.07 -1.43 1.11
N PHE A 227 -24.08 -1.28 2.45
CA PHE A 227 -24.70 -2.21 3.39
C PHE A 227 -25.93 -1.58 4.05
N LYS A 228 -27.03 -2.32 4.11
CA LYS A 228 -28.31 -1.83 4.65
C LYS A 228 -28.97 -2.90 5.51
N ASN A 229 -29.94 -2.50 6.33
CA ASN A 229 -30.88 -3.40 7.00
C ASN A 229 -30.23 -4.65 7.61
N GLY A 230 -29.66 -4.51 8.81
CA GLY A 230 -29.03 -5.66 9.45
C GLY A 230 -28.12 -5.27 10.58
N VAL A 231 -27.15 -6.14 10.84
CA VAL A 231 -26.25 -6.01 11.98
C VAL A 231 -24.81 -6.20 11.52
N ALA A 232 -23.95 -5.24 11.87
CA ALA A 232 -22.50 -5.43 11.76
C ALA A 232 -21.94 -5.90 13.11
N ASN A 233 -21.22 -7.00 13.08
CA ASN A 233 -20.48 -7.53 14.22
C ASN A 233 -19.02 -7.10 14.09
N ILE A 234 -18.55 -6.31 15.05
CA ILE A 234 -17.21 -5.73 15.05
C ILE A 234 -16.44 -6.29 16.23
N SER A 235 -15.26 -6.84 15.96
CA SER A 235 -14.32 -7.27 17.00
C SER A 235 -13.07 -6.40 16.95
N ILE A 236 -12.74 -5.79 18.09
CA ILE A 236 -11.64 -4.86 18.22
C ILE A 236 -10.59 -5.48 19.12
N ARG A 237 -9.35 -5.55 18.64
CA ARG A 237 -8.21 -6.10 19.36
C ARG A 237 -6.97 -5.25 19.12
N ASP A 238 -6.01 -5.26 20.04
CA ASP A 238 -4.68 -4.78 19.72
C ASP A 238 -3.87 -5.91 19.04
N PRO A 239 -2.71 -5.61 18.42
CA PRO A 239 -1.90 -6.62 17.74
C PRO A 239 -1.45 -7.80 18.61
N TYR A 240 -1.35 -7.60 19.93
CA TYR A 240 -0.89 -8.60 20.88
C TYR A 240 -2.04 -9.25 21.66
N ASP A 241 -3.29 -9.04 21.25
CA ASP A 241 -4.51 -9.62 21.81
C ASP A 241 -4.65 -9.43 23.34
N ARG A 242 -4.12 -8.32 23.87
CA ARG A 242 -4.24 -7.90 25.28
C ARG A 242 -5.67 -7.47 25.63
N TYR A 243 -6.46 -7.07 24.64
CA TYR A 243 -7.91 -6.94 24.77
C TYR A 243 -8.63 -7.51 23.55
N LEU A 244 -9.89 -7.92 23.78
CA LEU A 244 -10.86 -8.23 22.74
C LEU A 244 -12.20 -7.62 23.12
N ILE A 245 -12.62 -6.62 22.35
CA ILE A 245 -13.90 -5.93 22.51
C ILE A 245 -14.81 -6.40 21.39
N LYS A 246 -16.05 -6.74 21.72
CA LYS A 246 -17.07 -7.09 20.72
C LYS A 246 -18.17 -6.05 20.76
N GLU A 247 -18.44 -5.47 19.62
CA GLU A 247 -19.51 -4.49 19.41
C GLU A 247 -20.43 -4.96 18.30
N THR A 248 -21.69 -4.57 18.43
CA THR A 248 -22.73 -4.92 17.48
C THR A 248 -23.44 -3.62 17.12
N ILE A 249 -23.36 -3.22 15.87
CA ILE A 249 -24.03 -2.02 15.36
C ILE A 249 -25.20 -2.42 14.47
N LYS A 250 -26.32 -1.73 14.60
CA LYS A 250 -27.49 -1.92 13.73
C LYS A 250 -27.44 -0.88 12.61
N LEU A 251 -27.58 -1.34 11.37
CA LEU A 251 -27.68 -0.50 10.16
C LEU A 251 -29.14 -0.21 9.83
#